data_AF-A0A0J5IMF6-F1
#
_entry.id   AF-A0A0J5IMF6-F1
#
_cell.length_a   1.000
_cell.length_b   1.000
_cell.length_c   1.000
_cell.angle_alpha   90.00
_cell.angle_beta   90.00
_cell.angle_gamma   90.00
#
_symmetry.space_group_name_H-M   'P 1'
#
loop_
_entity.id
_entity.type
_entity.pdbx_description
1 polymer ?
#
loop_
_entity_poly.entity_id
_entity_poly.type
_entity_poly.pdbx_seq_one_letter_code
_entity_poly.pdbx_strand_id
1 'polypeptide(L)' 'MTKEHRQRVDINDELVRTVVRIDDGRDHTQRHIHRMRHNQHINEGVCPPPPPAPKVASVKITPLKNGKKGKRK' A
#
# COMPACT_ATOMS: atom_id res chain seq x y z
N MET A 1 -18.27 -31.87 8.48
CA MET A 1 -18.17 -30.96 7.32
C MET A 1 -18.09 -29.53 7.83
N THR A 2 -16.88 -29.02 8.03
CA THR A 2 -16.57 -27.71 8.61
C THR A 2 -16.91 -26.59 7.62
N LYS A 3 -18.01 -25.87 7.86
CA LYS A 3 -18.37 -24.67 7.10
C LYS A 3 -17.64 -23.44 7.64
N GLU A 4 -16.32 -23.45 7.51
CA GLU A 4 -15.51 -22.23 7.60
C GLU A 4 -15.75 -21.43 6.31
N HIS A 5 -16.89 -20.74 6.24
CA HIS A 5 -17.11 -19.73 5.20
C HIS A 5 -16.11 -18.61 5.47
N ARG A 6 -14.94 -18.69 4.85
CA ARG A 6 -14.04 -17.54 4.69
C ARG A 6 -14.82 -16.47 3.95
N GLN A 7 -15.47 -15.59 4.70
CA GLN A 7 -16.22 -14.46 4.19
C GLN A 7 -15.21 -13.55 3.50
N ARG A 8 -15.12 -13.67 2.17
CA ARG A 8 -14.28 -12.80 1.34
C ARG A 8 -15.03 -11.48 1.23
N VAL A 9 -14.49 -10.45 1.85
CA VAL A 9 -15.02 -9.09 1.82
C VAL A 9 -14.34 -8.34 0.68
N ASP A 10 -15.10 -7.59 -0.12
CA ASP A 10 -14.51 -6.74 -1.15
C ASP A 10 -13.75 -5.58 -0.49
N ILE A 11 -12.47 -5.49 -0.82
CA ILE A 11 -11.56 -4.47 -0.30
C ILE A 11 -11.88 -3.09 -0.92
N ASN A 12 -12.54 -3.07 -2.07
CA ASN A 12 -12.96 -1.85 -2.74
C ASN A 12 -14.31 -1.33 -2.22
N ASP A 13 -15.00 -2.09 -1.37
CA ASP A 13 -16.21 -1.61 -0.70
C ASP A 13 -15.88 -0.35 0.12
N GLU A 14 -16.68 0.69 -0.09
CA GLU A 14 -16.50 1.99 0.52
C GLU A 14 -16.57 1.91 2.05
N LEU A 15 -17.42 1.03 2.60
CA LEU A 15 -17.52 0.78 4.03
C LEU A 15 -16.25 0.13 4.59
N VAL A 16 -15.58 -0.72 3.82
CA VAL A 16 -14.35 -1.39 4.25
C VAL A 16 -13.17 -0.42 4.23
N ARG A 17 -13.09 0.43 3.18
CA ARG A 17 -12.06 1.47 3.05
C ARG A 17 -12.12 2.54 4.15
N THR A 18 -13.31 2.82 4.68
CA THR A 18 -13.45 3.78 5.80
C THR A 18 -12.96 3.21 7.14
N VAL A 19 -12.95 1.88 7.30
CA VAL A 19 -12.60 1.21 8.55
C VAL A 19 -11.15 0.74 8.58
N VAL A 20 -10.54 0.53 7.42
CA VAL A 20 -9.24 -0.11 7.28
C VAL A 20 -8.32 0.70 6.39
N ARG A 21 -7.09 0.94 6.87
CA ARG A 21 -5.99 1.44 6.05
C ARG A 21 -5.19 0.28 5.52
N ILE A 22 -5.08 0.23 4.20
CA ILE A 22 -4.40 -0.83 3.45
C ILE A 22 -3.14 -0.23 2.86
N ASP A 23 -2.01 -0.74 3.32
CA ASP A 23 -0.70 -0.38 2.80
C ASP A 23 -0.20 -1.54 1.94
N ASP A 24 0.11 -1.26 0.67
CA ASP A 24 0.70 -2.24 -0.24
C ASP A 24 2.20 -2.45 0.05
N GLY A 25 2.75 -1.68 0.99
CA GLY A 25 4.11 -1.78 1.54
C GLY A 25 5.19 -1.62 0.47
N ARG A 26 4.82 -1.07 -0.68
CA ARG A 26 5.66 -1.02 -1.86
C ARG A 26 6.68 0.12 -1.71
N ASP A 27 7.96 -0.20 -1.74
CA ASP A 27 9.01 0.81 -1.56
C ASP A 27 9.29 1.57 -2.86
N HIS A 28 8.69 2.75 -2.99
CA HIS A 28 8.87 3.64 -4.15
C HIS A 28 10.10 4.55 -4.08
N THR A 29 10.92 4.45 -3.04
CA THR A 29 11.98 5.42 -2.72
C THR A 29 12.93 5.65 -3.88
N GLN A 30 13.42 4.57 -4.50
CA GLN A 30 14.35 4.67 -5.63
C GLN A 30 13.75 5.37 -6.85
N ARG A 31 12.46 5.15 -7.13
CA ARG A 31 11.74 5.84 -8.22
C ARG A 31 11.56 7.32 -7.92
N HIS A 32 11.23 7.67 -6.68
CA HIS A 32 11.13 9.07 -6.28
C HIS A 32 12.47 9.78 -6.43
N ILE A 33 13.56 9.19 -5.94
CA ILE A 33 14.92 9.73 -6.07
C ILE A 33 15.28 9.91 -7.56
N HIS A 34 15.05 8.90 -8.39
CA HIS A 34 15.33 8.98 -9.82
C HIS A 34 14.57 10.11 -10.52
N ARG A 35 13.29 10.29 -10.17
CA ARG A 35 12.46 11.39 -10.71
C ARG A 35 12.95 12.76 -10.21
N MET A 36 13.33 12.87 -8.94
CA MET A 36 13.86 14.11 -8.38
C MET A 36 15.19 14.53 -9.03
N ARG A 37 16.01 13.56 -9.45
CA ARG A 37 17.29 13.81 -10.13
C ARG A 37 17.17 14.06 -11.62
N HIS A 38 15.96 14.17 -12.18
CA HIS A 38 15.77 14.34 -13.62
C HIS A 38 16.54 15.54 -14.20
N ASN A 39 16.50 16.70 -13.53
CA ASN A 39 17.22 17.88 -13.98
C ASN A 39 18.74 17.70 -13.91
N GLN A 40 19.25 16.97 -12.91
CA GLN A 40 20.66 16.63 -12.81
C GLN A 40 21.09 15.75 -14.00
N HIS A 41 20.29 14.71 -14.31
CA HIS A 41 20.54 13.82 -15.44
C HIS A 41 20.57 14.58 -16.78
N ILE A 42 19.65 15.55 -16.98
CA ILE A 42 19.65 16.43 -18.16
C ILE A 42 20.93 17.25 -18.24
N ASN A 43 21.33 17.89 -17.14
CA ASN A 43 22.51 18.75 -17.10
C ASN A 43 23.81 17.97 -17.32
N GLU A 44 23.90 16.74 -16.80
CA GLU A 44 25.04 15.85 -16.99
C GLU A 44 25.00 15.11 -18.34
N GLY A 45 23.90 15.22 -19.09
CA GLY A 45 23.71 14.53 -20.37
C GLY A 45 23.56 13.01 -20.24
N VAL A 46 23.22 12.51 -19.05
CA VAL A 46 23.14 11.08 -18.75
C VAL A 46 21.68 10.65 -18.73
N CYS A 47 21.36 9.50 -19.34
CA CYS A 47 20.03 8.90 -19.25
C CYS A 47 20.13 7.56 -18.49
N PRO A 48 20.14 7.58 -17.15
CA PRO A 48 20.20 6.35 -16.38
C PRO A 48 18.90 5.56 -16.59
N PRO A 49 18.96 4.22 -16.64
CA PRO A 49 17.77 3.40 -16.76
C PRO A 49 16.85 3.61 -15.55
N PRO A 50 15.52 3.54 -15.75
CA PRO A 50 14.59 3.70 -14.64
C PRO A 50 14.80 2.57 -13.62
N PRO A 51 14.74 2.89 -12.32
CA PRO A 51 14.89 1.87 -11.29
C PRO A 51 13.76 0.82 -11.39
N PRO A 52 14.06 -0.43 -10.99
CA PRO A 52 13.13 -1.55 -11.13
C PRO A 52 11.78 -1.26 -10.48
N ALA A 53 10.73 -1.90 -11.00
CA ALA A 53 9.41 -1.78 -10.39
C ALA A 53 9.48 -2.25 -8.93
N PRO A 54 8.89 -1.48 -8.00
CA PRO A 54 9.04 -1.83 -6.60
C PRO A 54 8.29 -3.13 -6.30
N LYS A 55 8.98 -4.03 -5.59
CA LYS A 55 8.49 -5.37 -5.30
C LYS A 55 7.24 -5.25 -4.42
N VAL A 56 6.21 -6.01 -4.78
CA VAL A 56 4.95 -6.05 -4.02
C VAL A 56 5.28 -6.60 -2.64
N ALA A 57 5.10 -5.79 -1.61
CA ALA A 57 5.24 -6.27 -0.24
C ALA A 57 3.94 -6.95 0.20
N SER A 58 4.02 -7.69 1.30
CA SER A 58 2.83 -8.23 1.95
C SER A 58 1.89 -7.09 2.32
N VAL A 59 0.64 -7.15 1.86
CA VAL A 59 -0.40 -6.16 2.18
C VAL A 59 -0.59 -6.10 3.69
N LYS A 60 -0.40 -4.91 4.28
CA LYS A 60 -0.66 -4.67 5.70
C LYS A 60 -2.02 -4.01 5.86
N ILE A 61 -2.92 -4.72 6.54
CA ILE A 61 -4.27 -4.28 6.85
C ILE A 61 -4.26 -3.77 8.28
N THR A 62 -4.46 -2.46 8.45
CA THR A 62 -4.51 -1.82 9.78
C THR A 62 -5.88 -1.20 10.01
N PRO A 63 -6.54 -1.44 11.16
CA PRO A 63 -7.80 -0.77 11.46
C PRO A 63 -7.56 0.73 11.69
N LEU A 64 -8.36 1.57 11.04
CA LEU A 64 -8.24 3.03 11.15
C LEU A 64 -8.81 3.55 12.47
N LYS A 65 -9.81 2.87 13.04
CA LYS A 65 -10.40 3.18 14.34
C LYS A 65 -10.30 1.96 15.24
N ASN A 66 -9.74 2.14 16.44
CA ASN A 66 -9.90 1.19 17.53
C ASN A 66 -11.39 1.15 17.85
N GLY A 67 -12.10 0.13 17.36
CA GLY A 67 -13.47 -0.12 17.76
C GLY A 67 -13.49 -0.13 19.28
N LYS A 68 -14.13 0.86 19.90
CA LYS A 68 -14.45 0.79 21.33
C LYS A 68 -15.15 -0.55 21.48
N LYS A 69 -14.49 -1.54 22.10
CA LYS A 69 -15.12 -2.80 22.48
C LYS A 69 -16.36 -2.38 23.25
N GLY A 70 -17.53 -2.49 22.61
CA GLY A 70 -18.80 -2.27 23.28
C GLY A 70 -18.79 -3.19 24.47
N LYS A 71 -18.71 -2.63 25.68
CA LYS A 71 -18.96 -3.40 26.90
C LYS A 71 -20.40 -3.86 26.77
N ARG A 72 -20.57 -5.13 26.39
CA ARG A 72 -21.86 -5.82 26.49
C ARG A 72 -22.24 -5.75 27.97
N LYS A 73 -23.26 -4.95 28.29
CA LYS A 73 -24.03 -5.08 29.53
C LYS A 73 -25.20 -6.00 29.23
#